data_AF-A0A2X4VCD5-F1
#
_entry.id   AF-A0A2X4VCD5-F1
#
_cell.length_a   1.000
_cell.length_b   1.000
_cell.length_c   1.000
_cell.angle_alpha   90.00
_cell.angle_beta   90.00
_cell.angle_gamma   90.00
#
_symmetry.space_group_name_H-M   'P 1'
#
loop_
_entity.id
_entity.type
_entity.pdbx_description
1 polymer ?
#
loop_
_entity_poly.entity_id
_entity_poly.type
_entity_poly.pdbx_seq_one_letter_code
_entity_poly.pdbx_strand_id
1 'polypeptide(L)'
;MDIILLRHGQPNIDTDKLQRTHEMRAWIDHYNLAGIADTPPENARSLASQPRYVVASTLPRALASLALLGLQPHESDALFCEAELPVFSVPLLRLRPCIGW
;
A
#
# COMPACT_ATOMS: atom_id res chain seq x y z
N MET A 1 -12.67 -23.10 -5.29
CA MET A 1 -12.97 -21.93 -4.44
C MET A 1 -11.65 -21.27 -4.23
N ASP A 2 -11.54 -20.05 -4.73
CA ASP A 2 -10.24 -19.47 -5.02
C ASP A 2 -10.14 -18.15 -4.26
N ILE A 3 -9.02 -17.96 -3.59
CA ILE A 3 -8.69 -16.72 -2.91
C ILE A 3 -7.59 -16.06 -3.73
N ILE A 4 -7.85 -14.82 -4.13
CA ILE A 4 -6.92 -14.03 -4.94
C ILE A 4 -6.38 -12.92 -4.06
N LEU A 5 -5.07 -12.87 -3.93
CA LEU A 5 -4.38 -11.77 -3.27
C LEU A 5 -3.87 -10.82 -4.35
N LEU A 6 -4.31 -9.57 -4.28
CA LEU A 6 -3.85 -8.52 -5.17
C LEU A 6 -3.20 -7.43 -4.32
N ARG A 7 -1.96 -7.08 -4.66
CA ARG A 7 -1.26 -5.98 -4.02
C ARG A 7 -1.74 -4.64 -4.60
N HIS A 8 -1.71 -3.60 -3.79
CA HIS A 8 -1.97 -2.24 -4.24
C HIS A 8 -0.93 -1.79 -5.29
N GLY A 9 -1.26 -0.78 -6.09
CA GLY A 9 -0.34 -0.14 -7.03
C GLY A 9 0.83 0.58 -6.34
N GLN A 10 1.85 0.97 -7.09
CA GLN A 10 3.01 1.69 -6.58
C GLN A 10 2.59 2.92 -5.77
N PRO A 11 2.98 3.03 -4.48
CA PRO A 11 2.65 4.17 -3.64
C PRO A 11 3.16 5.49 -4.23
N ASN A 12 2.37 6.55 -4.16
CA ASN A 12 2.75 7.89 -4.63
C ASN A 12 3.65 8.62 -3.62
N ILE A 13 4.80 8.04 -3.33
CA ILE A 13 5.84 8.58 -2.46
C ILE A 13 7.18 7.92 -2.81
N ASP A 14 8.28 8.65 -2.65
CA ASP A 14 9.61 8.09 -2.84
C ASP A 14 9.92 7.06 -1.74
N THR A 15 10.01 5.80 -2.15
CA THR A 15 10.27 4.63 -1.29
C THR A 15 11.73 4.23 -1.23
N ASP A 16 12.57 4.75 -2.13
CA ASP A 16 14.00 4.40 -2.23
C ASP A 16 14.91 5.41 -1.51
N LYS A 17 14.38 6.59 -1.19
CA LYS A 17 15.13 7.64 -0.48
C LYS A 17 15.55 7.21 0.93
N LEU A 18 16.84 7.38 1.19
CA LEU A 18 17.41 7.28 2.53
C LEU A 18 16.84 8.36 3.46
N GLN A 19 16.14 7.91 4.50
CA GLN A 19 15.61 8.77 5.57
C GLN A 19 16.59 8.82 6.74
N ARG A 20 16.72 9.98 7.39
CA ARG A 20 17.33 10.01 8.73
C ARG A 20 16.39 9.30 9.70
N THR A 21 16.94 8.66 10.71
CA THR A 21 16.17 7.94 11.75
C THR A 21 15.06 8.78 12.38
N HIS A 22 15.31 10.05 12.68
CA HIS A 22 14.29 10.97 13.21
C HIS A 22 13.23 11.42 12.19
N GLU A 23 13.52 11.33 10.89
CA GLU A 23 12.57 11.64 9.80
C GLU A 23 11.70 10.43 9.46
N MET A 24 12.10 9.22 9.87
CA MET A 24 11.43 7.97 9.50
C MET A 24 9.96 7.94 9.93
N ARG A 25 9.62 8.44 11.13
CA ARG A 25 8.23 8.50 11.61
C ARG A 25 7.36 9.32 10.66
N ALA A 26 7.79 10.54 10.35
CA ALA A 26 7.06 11.43 9.45
C ALA A 26 6.96 10.85 8.03
N TRP A 27 8.01 10.16 7.56
CA TRP A 27 7.96 9.47 6.28
C TRP A 27 6.93 8.31 6.29
N ILE A 28 6.86 7.51 7.37
CA ILE A 28 5.86 6.44 7.53
C ILE A 28 4.44 7.02 7.54
N ASP A 29 4.22 8.13 8.24
CA ASP A 29 2.90 8.78 8.27
C ASP A 29 2.47 9.23 6.87
N HIS A 30 3.39 9.84 6.09
CA HIS A 30 3.13 10.17 4.68
C HIS A 30 2.90 8.92 3.81
N TYR A 31 3.66 7.84 4.04
CA TYR A 31 3.49 6.58 3.34
C TYR A 31 2.11 5.94 3.59
N ASN A 32 1.63 5.99 4.84
CA ASN A 32 0.31 5.49 5.21
C ASN A 32 -0.83 6.34 4.62
N LEU A 33 -0.58 7.62 4.31
CA LEU A 33 -1.53 8.50 3.64
C LEU A 33 -1.41 8.49 2.11
N ALA A 34 -0.35 7.88 1.57
CA ALA A 34 -0.09 7.88 0.15
C ALA A 34 -1.14 7.06 -0.62
N GLY A 35 -1.61 7.63 -1.74
CA GLY A 35 -2.33 6.89 -2.78
C GLY A 35 -1.36 6.10 -3.67
N ILE A 36 -1.71 5.92 -4.94
CA ILE A 36 -0.88 5.24 -5.94
C ILE A 36 -0.49 6.17 -7.09
N ALA A 37 0.63 5.89 -7.74
CA ALA A 37 1.17 6.68 -8.87
C ALA A 37 1.03 5.96 -10.21
N ASP A 38 0.76 4.66 -10.20
CA ASP A 38 0.65 3.81 -11.38
C ASP A 38 -0.81 3.48 -11.72
N THR A 39 -0.99 2.63 -12.74
CA THR A 39 -2.30 2.14 -13.15
C THR A 39 -2.34 0.62 -13.09
N PRO A 40 -3.50 0.01 -12.79
CA PRO A 40 -3.59 -1.44 -12.67
C PRO A 40 -3.23 -2.14 -14.00
N PRO A 41 -2.40 -3.20 -13.95
CA PRO A 41 -2.06 -3.99 -15.12
C PRO A 41 -3.27 -4.79 -15.66
N GLU A 42 -3.18 -5.26 -16.90
CA GLU A 42 -4.30 -5.89 -17.59
C GLU A 42 -4.81 -7.18 -16.92
N ASN A 43 -3.92 -7.94 -16.28
CA ASN A 43 -4.30 -9.10 -15.49
C ASN A 43 -5.17 -8.71 -14.29
N ALA A 44 -4.84 -7.62 -13.58
CA ALA A 44 -5.66 -7.11 -12.48
C ALA A 44 -7.05 -6.65 -12.98
N ARG A 45 -7.12 -5.99 -14.13
CA ARG A 45 -8.38 -5.60 -14.79
C ARG A 45 -9.23 -6.82 -15.17
N SER A 46 -8.59 -7.83 -15.75
CA SER A 46 -9.25 -9.10 -16.11
C SER A 46 -9.78 -9.86 -14.89
N LEU A 47 -9.11 -9.75 -13.75
CA LEU A 47 -9.57 -10.33 -12.48
C LEU A 47 -10.76 -9.53 -11.91
N ALA A 48 -10.71 -8.20 -12.01
CA ALA A 48 -11.74 -7.29 -11.51
C ALA A 48 -13.05 -7.32 -12.31
N SER A 49 -13.02 -7.74 -13.58
CA SER A 49 -14.22 -7.84 -14.41
C SER A 49 -15.17 -8.98 -14.04
N GLN A 50 -14.70 -9.92 -13.20
CA GLN A 50 -15.50 -11.05 -12.74
C GLN A 50 -16.20 -10.72 -11.41
N PRO A 51 -17.44 -11.18 -11.18
CA PRO A 51 -18.11 -11.01 -9.90
C PRO A 51 -17.31 -11.67 -8.78
N ARG A 52 -16.90 -10.88 -7.78
CA ARG A 52 -16.13 -11.34 -6.62
C ARG A 52 -16.56 -10.62 -5.37
N TYR A 53 -16.46 -11.30 -4.24
CA TYR A 53 -16.49 -10.65 -2.94
C TYR A 53 -15.11 -10.04 -2.68
N VAL A 54 -15.07 -8.74 -2.45
CA VAL A 54 -13.81 -7.96 -2.37
C VAL A 54 -13.66 -7.43 -0.96
N VAL A 55 -12.57 -7.77 -0.30
CA VAL A 55 -12.14 -7.15 0.96
C VAL A 55 -10.84 -6.37 0.72
N ALA A 56 -10.64 -5.28 1.45
CA ALA A 56 -9.46 -4.45 1.30
C ALA A 56 -8.96 -3.89 2.64
N SER A 57 -7.69 -3.48 2.66
CA SER A 57 -7.19 -2.68 3.78
C SER A 57 -7.80 -1.27 3.76
N THR A 58 -7.78 -0.61 4.90
CA THR A 58 -8.25 0.77 5.05
C THR A 58 -7.28 1.82 4.50
N LEU A 59 -6.09 1.41 4.04
CA LEU A 59 -5.06 2.35 3.56
C LEU A 59 -5.44 2.98 2.21
N PRO A 60 -5.19 4.29 2.01
CA PRO A 60 -5.57 5.00 0.79
C PRO A 60 -5.06 4.35 -0.49
N ARG A 61 -3.83 3.82 -0.52
CA ARG A 61 -3.27 3.11 -1.68
C ARG A 61 -4.08 1.88 -2.09
N ALA A 62 -4.63 1.12 -1.15
CA ALA A 62 -5.46 -0.05 -1.47
C ALA A 62 -6.81 0.37 -2.06
N LEU A 63 -7.45 1.37 -1.44
CA LEU A 63 -8.72 1.91 -1.91
C LEU A 63 -8.59 2.60 -3.28
N ALA A 64 -7.52 3.36 -3.50
CA ALA A 64 -7.22 3.99 -4.78
C ALA A 64 -6.99 2.94 -5.89
N SER A 65 -6.33 1.83 -5.58
CA SER A 65 -6.15 0.71 -6.51
C SER A 65 -7.49 0.10 -6.94
N LEU A 66 -8.40 -0.13 -5.98
CA LEU A 66 -9.75 -0.61 -6.28
C LEU A 66 -10.56 0.39 -7.10
N ALA A 67 -10.47 1.67 -6.78
CA ALA A 67 -11.15 2.73 -7.52
C ALA A 67 -10.73 2.76 -9.00
N LEU A 68 -9.42 2.59 -9.29
CA LEU A 68 -8.93 2.49 -10.67
C LEU A 68 -9.37 1.20 -11.39
N LEU A 69 -9.70 0.15 -10.65
CA LEU A 69 -10.31 -1.07 -11.18
C LEU A 69 -11.83 -0.97 -11.34
N GLY A 70 -12.45 0.16 -10.96
CA GLY A 70 -13.90 0.35 -10.98
C GLY A 70 -14.63 -0.48 -9.91
N LEU A 71 -13.93 -0.91 -8.87
CA LEU A 71 -14.46 -1.73 -7.79
C LEU A 71 -14.68 -0.90 -6.53
N GLN A 72 -15.63 -1.35 -5.71
CA GLN A 72 -15.78 -0.93 -4.32
C GLN A 72 -15.60 -2.15 -3.42
N PRO A 73 -14.86 -2.02 -2.31
CA PRO A 73 -14.76 -3.11 -1.35
C PRO A 73 -16.13 -3.38 -0.74
N HIS A 74 -16.44 -4.66 -0.53
CA HIS A 74 -17.61 -5.07 0.26
C HIS A 74 -17.34 -4.80 1.75
N GLU A 75 -16.09 -5.02 2.17
CA GLU A 75 -15.60 -4.71 3.51
C GLU A 75 -14.20 -4.12 3.43
N SER A 76 -13.91 -3.16 4.31
CA SER A 76 -12.56 -2.65 4.54
C SER A 76 -12.19 -2.80 6.01
N ASP A 77 -11.02 -3.36 6.28
CA ASP A 77 -10.56 -3.62 7.65
C ASP A 77 -9.06 -3.33 7.80
N ALA A 78 -8.67 -2.77 8.93
CA ALA A 78 -7.27 -2.54 9.28
C ALA A 78 -6.48 -3.85 9.45
N LEU A 79 -7.15 -4.99 9.66
CA LEU A 79 -6.55 -6.32 9.69
C LEU A 79 -5.79 -6.65 8.40
N PHE A 80 -6.21 -6.11 7.26
CA PHE A 80 -5.57 -6.34 5.96
C PHE A 80 -4.45 -5.33 5.65
N CYS A 81 -4.14 -4.42 6.57
CA CYS A 81 -3.01 -3.50 6.42
C CYS A 81 -1.68 -4.24 6.43
N GLU A 82 -0.68 -3.65 5.79
CA GLU A 82 0.70 -4.13 5.90
C GLU A 82 1.21 -4.05 7.34
N ALA A 83 2.22 -4.86 7.64
CA ALA A 83 2.90 -4.79 8.93
C ALA A 83 3.53 -3.41 9.13
N GLU A 84 3.46 -2.90 10.36
CA GLU A 84 4.02 -1.60 10.68
C GLU A 84 5.54 -1.57 10.44
N LEU A 85 6.00 -0.46 9.85
CA LEU A 85 7.41 -0.27 9.57
C LEU A 85 8.18 0.07 10.86
N PRO A 86 9.38 -0.51 11.06
CA PRO A 86 10.16 -0.24 12.25
C PRO A 86 10.70 1.19 12.26
N VAL A 87 10.72 1.79 13.45
CA VAL A 87 11.37 3.10 13.68
C VAL A 87 12.57 2.91 14.59
N PHE A 88 13.74 3.25 14.08
CA PHE A 88 15.00 3.23 14.83
C PHE A 88 15.36 4.64 15.28
N SER A 89 15.89 4.79 16.49
CA SER A 89 16.35 6.07 17.04
C SER A 89 17.86 6.06 17.25
N VAL A 90 18.61 5.91 16.17
CA VAL A 90 20.08 5.94 16.18
C VAL A 90 20.54 7.26 15.54
N PRO A 91 21.23 8.15 16.28
CA PRO A 91 21.73 9.41 15.73
C PRO A 91 22.64 9.19 14.52
N LEU A 92 22.58 10.09 13.53
CA LEU A 92 23.40 10.12 12.31
C LEU A 92 23.24 8.93 11.34
N LEU A 93 22.48 7.90 11.71
CA LEU A 93 22.17 6.78 10.82
C LEU A 93 21.09 7.19 9.79
N ARG A 94 21.27 6.74 8.55
CA ARG A 94 20.27 6.85 7.48
C ARG A 94 19.91 5.46 7.01
N LEU A 95 18.62 5.19 6.87
CA LEU A 95 18.09 3.90 6.45
C LEU A 95 17.11 4.10 5.31
N ARG A 96 17.04 3.11 4.43
CA ARG A 96 15.94 3.02 3.46
C ARG A 96 14.72 2.46 4.19
N PRO A 97 13.50 2.91 3.86
CA PRO A 97 12.29 2.25 4.30
C PRO A 97 12.31 0.76 3.95
N CYS A 98 12.03 -0.10 4.93
CA CYS A 98 12.00 -1.55 4.71
C CYS A 98 10.58 -1.98 4.30
N ILE A 99 10.20 -1.65 3.08
CA ILE A 99 8.88 -2.01 2.54
C ILE A 99 8.96 -3.44 2.01
N GLY A 100 8.08 -4.33 2.49
CA GLY A 100 7.97 -5.69 1.95
C GLY A 100 7.38 -5.63 0.54
N TRP A 101 8.05 -6.27 -0.44
CA TRP A 101 7.53 -6.39 -1.81
C TRP A 101 6.95 -7.77 -2.11
#